data_AF-A0A7S8RHK8-F1
#
_entry.id   AF-A0A7S8RHK8-F1
#
_cell.length_a   1.000
_cell.length_b   1.000
_cell.length_c   1.000
_cell.angle_alpha   90.00
_cell.angle_beta   90.00
_cell.angle_gamma   90.00
#
_symmetry.space_group_name_H-M   'P 1'
#
loop_
_entity.id
_entity.type
_entity.pdbx_description
1 polymer ?
#
loop_
_entity_poly.entity_id
_entity_poly.type
_entity_poly.pdbx_seq_one_letter_code
_entity_poly.pdbx_strand_id
1 'polypeptide(L)'
;MNLDGEEGRAGTDTAMGVVRSAERGEISQEELVTILQSWDFEPRHRTRGLADDWESRPNSFEVVEYAFMIDLIDEDAYRQILERDERTRNG
;
A
#
# COMPACT_ATOMS: atom_id res chain seq x y z
N MET A 1 24.65 -14.00 23.51
CA MET A 1 24.52 -13.08 22.36
C MET A 1 23.07 -13.20 21.94
N ASN A 2 22.23 -12.30 22.43
CA ASN A 2 20.81 -12.29 22.10
C ASN A 2 20.72 -11.83 20.64
N LEU A 3 20.46 -12.78 19.76
CA LEU A 3 19.84 -12.48 18.48
C LEU A 3 18.35 -12.57 18.78
N ASP A 4 17.80 -11.48 19.33
CA ASP A 4 16.40 -11.15 19.16
C ASP A 4 16.18 -11.04 17.65
N GLY A 5 15.99 -12.20 17.01
CA GLY A 5 15.43 -12.27 15.67
C GLY A 5 14.00 -11.81 15.84
N GLU A 6 13.78 -10.52 15.64
CA GLU A 6 12.45 -9.95 15.56
C GLU A 6 11.61 -10.82 14.62
N GLU A 7 10.72 -11.59 15.21
CA GLU A 7 9.51 -12.09 14.58
C GLU A 7 8.69 -10.86 14.15
N GLY A 8 8.95 -10.34 12.96
CA GLY A 8 8.23 -9.21 12.38
C GLY A 8 7.36 -9.65 11.21
N ARG A 9 6.15 -10.15 11.48
CA ARG A 9 4.95 -10.06 10.61
C ARG A 9 5.21 -9.90 9.09
N ALA A 10 5.78 -10.90 8.44
CA ALA A 10 6.04 -10.89 6.99
C ALA A 10 4.76 -10.86 6.09
N GLY A 11 3.58 -10.67 6.68
CA GLY A 11 2.29 -10.66 5.99
C GLY A 11 1.57 -9.31 5.99
N THR A 12 2.07 -8.26 6.65
CA THR A 12 1.42 -6.92 6.67
C THR A 12 2.36 -5.78 6.31
N ASP A 13 3.66 -6.06 6.14
CA ASP A 13 4.68 -5.06 5.76
C ASP A 13 4.78 -4.87 4.24
N THR A 14 3.98 -5.61 3.47
CA THR A 14 3.95 -5.54 1.99
C THR A 14 2.59 -5.09 1.49
N ALA A 15 2.57 -4.46 0.33
CA ALA A 15 1.37 -4.12 -0.42
C ALA A 15 0.36 -5.27 -0.50
N MET A 16 0.82 -6.45 -0.93
CA MET A 16 -0.05 -7.62 -1.04
C MET A 16 -0.57 -8.08 0.33
N GLY A 17 0.27 -7.99 1.36
CA GLY A 17 -0.09 -8.39 2.72
C GLY A 17 -1.28 -7.60 3.27
N VAL A 18 -1.25 -6.28 3.10
CA VAL A 18 -2.33 -5.39 3.54
C VAL A 18 -3.59 -5.60 2.71
N VAL A 19 -3.46 -5.71 1.38
CA VAL A 19 -4.60 -5.97 0.48
C VAL A 19 -5.28 -7.31 0.82
N ARG A 20 -4.53 -8.40 0.98
CA ARG A 20 -5.11 -9.70 1.35
C ARG A 20 -5.78 -9.67 2.71
N SER A 21 -5.25 -8.91 3.65
CA SER A 21 -5.87 -8.73 4.97
C SER A 21 -7.22 -8.02 4.83
N ALA A 22 -7.32 -7.02 3.95
CA ALA A 22 -8.58 -6.35 3.66
C ALA A 22 -9.57 -7.25 2.90
N GLU A 23 -9.12 -8.02 1.91
CA GLU A 23 -9.96 -9.00 1.19
C GLU A 23 -10.55 -10.07 2.12
N ARG A 24 -9.80 -10.46 3.15
CA ARG A 24 -10.23 -11.42 4.16
C ARG A 24 -11.11 -10.80 5.25
N GLY A 25 -11.30 -9.49 5.24
CA GLY A 25 -12.01 -8.75 6.28
C GLY A 25 -11.27 -8.72 7.62
N GLU A 26 -9.95 -8.95 7.62
CA GLU A 26 -9.10 -8.82 8.82
C GLU A 26 -8.86 -7.35 9.17
N ILE A 27 -8.86 -6.48 8.17
CA ILE A 27 -8.81 -5.01 8.32
C ILE A 27 -9.97 -4.35 7.58
N SER A 28 -10.48 -3.25 8.12
CA SER A 28 -11.52 -2.45 7.47
C SER A 28 -10.94 -1.62 6.33
N GLN A 29 -11.79 -1.17 5.40
CA GLN A 29 -11.42 -0.24 4.34
C GLN A 29 -10.76 1.04 4.89
N GLU A 30 -11.27 1.60 5.98
CA GLU A 30 -10.67 2.78 6.62
C GLU A 30 -9.24 2.50 7.10
N GLU A 31 -9.01 1.33 7.70
CA GLU A 31 -7.70 0.88 8.17
C GLU A 31 -6.73 0.66 6.99
N LEU A 32 -7.20 0.03 5.91
CA LEU A 32 -6.45 -0.12 4.65
C LEU A 32 -6.01 1.24 4.13
N VAL A 33 -6.93 2.20 4.05
CA VAL A 33 -6.67 3.56 3.58
C VAL A 33 -5.67 4.28 4.49
N THR A 34 -5.76 4.12 5.82
CA THR A 34 -4.79 4.67 6.77
C THR A 34 -3.39 4.09 6.57
N ILE A 35 -3.28 2.77 6.36
CA ILE A 35 -1.99 2.11 6.11
C ILE A 35 -1.39 2.60 4.80
N LEU A 36 -2.19 2.62 3.72
CA LEU A 36 -1.76 3.13 2.41
C LEU A 36 -1.31 4.59 2.50
N GLN A 37 -2.03 5.45 3.23
CA GLN A 37 -1.63 6.84 3.44
C GLN A 37 -0.36 7.02 4.29
N SER A 38 0.03 6.02 5.07
CA SER A 38 1.27 6.05 5.84
C SER A 38 2.50 5.71 4.99
N TRP A 39 2.31 5.17 3.79
CA TRP A 39 3.40 4.82 2.89
C TRP A 39 3.84 6.03 2.08
N ASP A 40 5.16 6.23 2.03
CA ASP A 40 5.78 7.25 1.18
C ASP A 40 5.93 6.65 -0.23
N PHE A 41 4.94 6.89 -1.08
CA PHE A 41 4.95 6.35 -2.44
C PHE A 41 6.02 7.06 -3.28
N GLU A 42 6.78 6.32 -4.09
CA GLU A 42 7.71 6.91 -5.05
C GLU A 42 6.98 7.15 -6.40
N PRO A 43 6.89 8.40 -6.91
CA PRO A 43 5.96 8.73 -8.01
C PRO A 43 6.46 8.41 -9.41
N ARG A 44 7.65 7.84 -9.58
CA ARG A 44 8.33 7.95 -10.87
C ARG A 44 8.86 6.68 -11.47
N HIS A 45 8.62 5.56 -10.84
CA HIS A 45 8.69 4.30 -11.54
C HIS A 45 7.26 3.86 -11.88
N ARG A 46 6.66 4.51 -12.89
CA ARG A 46 5.93 3.72 -13.89
C ARG A 46 6.98 2.78 -14.46
N THR A 47 7.20 1.66 -13.80
CA THR A 47 8.09 0.60 -14.24
C THR A 47 7.51 0.17 -15.58
N ARG A 48 8.08 0.70 -16.66
CA ARG A 48 7.88 0.21 -18.03
C ARG A 48 8.31 -1.26 -18.18
N GLY A 49 8.73 -1.92 -17.10
CA GLY A 49 9.00 -3.35 -17.05
C GLY A 49 8.47 -3.94 -15.74
N LEU A 50 7.63 -4.96 -15.89
CA LEU A 50 7.15 -5.92 -14.89
C LEU A 50 6.24 -5.37 -13.79
N ALA A 51 4.93 -5.40 -14.09
CA ALA A 51 3.80 -5.22 -13.15
C ALA A 51 3.71 -6.32 -12.04
N ASP A 52 4.82 -7.00 -11.73
CA ASP A 52 4.85 -8.19 -10.85
C ASP A 52 5.57 -7.90 -9.51
N ASP A 53 6.34 -6.81 -9.42
CA ASP A 53 7.19 -6.54 -8.24
C ASP A 53 6.48 -5.68 -7.16
N TRP A 54 5.30 -5.13 -7.47
CA TRP A 54 4.55 -4.31 -6.50
C TRP A 54 4.06 -5.13 -5.30
N GLU A 55 3.79 -6.42 -5.49
CA GLU A 55 3.30 -7.32 -4.44
C GLU A 55 4.28 -7.43 -3.26
N SER A 56 5.57 -7.32 -3.56
CA SER A 56 6.67 -7.44 -2.58
C SER A 56 7.13 -6.09 -2.02
N ARG A 57 6.66 -4.97 -2.57
CA ARG A 57 7.10 -3.63 -2.17
C ARG A 57 6.00 -2.90 -1.40
N PRO A 58 6.26 -2.43 -0.18
CA PRO A 58 5.29 -1.61 0.55
C PRO A 58 5.00 -0.27 -0.14
N ASN A 59 6.00 0.35 -0.78
CA ASN A 59 5.88 1.72 -1.28
C ASN A 59 5.42 1.85 -2.75
N SER A 60 4.87 0.79 -3.33
CA SER A 60 4.39 0.80 -4.71
C SER A 60 3.00 1.41 -4.82
N PHE A 61 2.83 2.49 -5.59
CA PHE A 61 1.52 3.10 -5.83
C PHE A 61 0.53 2.17 -6.57
N GLU A 62 1.04 1.16 -7.28
CA GLU A 62 0.25 0.12 -7.95
C GLU A 62 -0.69 -0.64 -6.98
N VAL A 63 -0.36 -0.72 -5.69
CA VAL A 63 -1.25 -1.30 -4.67
C VAL A 63 -2.55 -0.51 -4.51
N VAL A 64 -2.49 0.82 -4.65
CA VAL A 64 -3.62 1.72 -4.51
C VAL A 64 -4.52 1.59 -5.74
N GLU A 65 -3.92 1.50 -6.93
CA GLU A 65 -4.65 1.20 -8.16
C GLU A 65 -5.29 -0.19 -8.11
N TYR A 66 -4.59 -1.21 -7.60
CA TYR A 66 -5.15 -2.55 -7.45
C TYR A 66 -6.32 -2.57 -6.46
N ALA A 67 -6.15 -1.99 -5.26
CA ALA A 67 -7.22 -1.91 -4.26
C ALA A 67 -8.47 -1.18 -4.81
N PHE A 68 -8.28 -0.16 -5.65
CA PHE A 68 -9.38 0.51 -6.34
C PHE A 68 -10.02 -0.39 -7.41
N MET A 69 -9.23 -1.13 -8.20
CA MET A 69 -9.75 -2.06 -9.21
C MET A 69 -10.58 -3.21 -8.63
N ILE A 70 -10.30 -3.64 -7.39
CA ILE A 70 -11.05 -4.71 -6.71
C ILE A 70 -12.11 -4.18 -5.73
N ASP A 71 -12.49 -2.90 -5.82
CA ASP A 71 -13.51 -2.26 -4.98
C ASP A 71 -13.21 -2.34 -3.45
N LEU A 72 -11.94 -2.45 -3.05
CA LEU A 72 -11.54 -2.38 -1.63
C LEU A 72 -11.47 -0.93 -1.12
N ILE A 73 -11.23 0.02 -2.01
CA ILE A 73 -11.25 1.45 -1.71
C ILE A 73 -12.13 2.17 -2.73
N ASP A 74 -12.91 3.14 -2.25
CA ASP A 74 -13.69 4.02 -3.11
C ASP A 74 -12.81 5.03 -3.87
N GLU A 75 -13.38 5.60 -4.93
CA GLU A 75 -12.77 6.70 -5.70
C GLU A 75 -12.37 7.88 -4.81
N ASP A 76 -13.15 8.17 -3.76
CA ASP A 76 -12.84 9.24 -2.84
C ASP A 76 -11.55 8.96 -2.03
N ALA A 77 -11.42 7.74 -1.51
CA ALA A 77 -10.22 7.31 -0.80
C ALA A 77 -8.99 7.28 -1.74
N TYR A 78 -9.17 6.79 -2.96
CA TYR A 78 -8.14 6.82 -4.00
C TYR A 78 -7.63 8.25 -4.26
N ARG A 79 -8.54 9.21 -4.45
CA ARG A 79 -8.19 10.62 -4.67
C ARG A 79 -7.52 11.26 -3.46
N GLN A 80 -7.97 10.94 -2.24
CA GLN A 80 -7.34 11.45 -1.02
C GLN A 80 -5.88 10.97 -0.87
N ILE A 81 -5.60 9.71 -1.19
CA ILE A 81 -4.24 9.16 -1.18
C ILE A 81 -3.37 9.87 -2.22
N LEU A 82 -3.89 10.04 -3.44
CA LEU A 82 -3.18 10.72 -4.54
C LEU A 82 -2.87 12.19 -4.19
N GLU A 83 -3.86 12.96 -3.73
CA GLU A 83 -3.68 14.37 -3.40
C GLU A 83 -2.70 14.57 -2.25
N ARG A 84 -2.71 13.67 -1.25
CA ARG A 84 -1.75 13.69 -0.13
C ARG A 84 -0.33 13.43 -0.61
N ASP A 85 -0.13 12.44 -1.48
CA ASP A 85 1.17 12.15 -2.09
C ASP A 85 1.72 13.36 -2.87
N GLU A 86 0.87 14.03 -3.66
CA GLU A 86 1.24 15.26 -4.38
C GLU A 86 1.58 16.42 -3.43
N ARG A 87 0.87 16.53 -2.30
CA ARG A 87 1.09 17.58 -1.29
C ARG A 87 2.39 17.39 -0.51
N THR A 88 2.70 16.16 -0.08
CA THR A 88 3.95 15.83 0.63
C THR A 88 5.18 16.18 -0.21
N ARG A 89 5.07 16.17 -1.55
CA ARG A 89 6.18 16.56 -2.44
C ARG A 89 6.28 18.04 -2.77
N ASN A 90 5.23 18.83 -2.56
CA ASN A 90 5.22 20.26 -2.84
C ASN A 90 5.49 21.14 -1.59
N GLY A 91 5.72 20.52 -0.42
CA GLY A 91 6.08 21.20 0.83
C GLY A 91 7.56 21.04 1.17
#